data_AF-A0A4T0A2M2-F1
#
_entry.id   AF-A0A4T0A2M2-F1
#
_cell.length_a   1.000
_cell.length_b   1.000
_cell.length_c   1.000
_cell.angle_alpha   90.00
_cell.angle_beta   90.00
_cell.angle_gamma   90.00
#
_symmetry.space_group_name_H-M   'P 1'
#
loop_
_entity.id
_entity.type
_entity.pdbx_description
1 polymer ?
#
loop_
_entity_poly.entity_id
_entity_poly.type
_entity_poly.pdbx_seq_one_letter_code
_entity_poly.pdbx_strand_id
1 'polypeptide(L)'
;MIFIFEQVDIDNEPGKYRMTLRDWDADEIRKIFSHWQRLMIDKDGWNSLFVENHDNPRSVSRYCNDSDEFRELSAKLLCLMMTTLAGTLYVYQGQELGMRNVPPEWSAEEYKDVESINYWKKMNNMYPNDKEKIDFAHHLLQRKARDHSRTPVQWTAEAHAGFCKEDVTPWMRVNDDYKTVNAEAQRNQNDPDKLSVLQFWKRGLANRKEHKDVFVYGDFQVLDENDKKVFAYKRASETEAFVLALNFSKDEVKWEIPEAAKVKKWVAGNYTAGQPDKPTSGTITLKPYEGLLATSEI
;
A
#
# COMPACT_ATOMS: atom_id res chain seq x y z
N MET A 1 -12.97 -17.86 1.90
CA MET A 1 -12.04 -16.77 1.51
C MET A 1 -11.18 -17.25 0.34
N ILE A 2 -10.84 -16.34 -0.56
CA ILE A 2 -9.91 -16.55 -1.67
C ILE A 2 -9.09 -15.27 -1.87
N PHE A 3 -7.85 -15.38 -2.33
CA PHE A 3 -7.10 -14.20 -2.76
C PHE A 3 -7.67 -13.70 -4.09
N ILE A 4 -8.21 -12.49 -4.06
CA ILE A 4 -8.71 -11.78 -5.22
C ILE A 4 -7.52 -11.16 -5.95
N PHE A 5 -7.50 -11.24 -7.28
CA PHE A 5 -6.39 -10.74 -8.11
C PHE A 5 -6.76 -9.50 -8.93
N GLU A 6 -7.99 -8.99 -8.85
CA GLU A 6 -8.37 -7.77 -9.59
C GLU A 6 -7.49 -6.56 -9.24
N GLN A 7 -7.16 -6.36 -7.95
CA GLN A 7 -6.21 -5.34 -7.51
C GLN A 7 -4.75 -5.66 -7.88
N VAL A 8 -4.45 -6.95 -8.12
CA VAL A 8 -3.16 -7.40 -8.64
C VAL A 8 -3.07 -7.17 -10.14
N ASP A 9 -4.17 -7.07 -10.86
CA ASP A 9 -4.19 -6.87 -12.31
C ASP A 9 -4.52 -5.41 -12.71
N ILE A 10 -4.66 -4.50 -11.73
CA ILE A 10 -5.09 -3.12 -11.94
C ILE A 10 -4.24 -2.36 -12.97
N ASP A 11 -2.94 -2.63 -13.02
CA ASP A 11 -1.97 -1.99 -13.91
C ASP A 11 -1.59 -2.90 -15.09
N ASN A 12 -2.35 -3.97 -15.37
CA ASN A 12 -2.23 -4.77 -16.59
C ASN A 12 -3.14 -4.20 -17.68
N GLU A 13 -2.71 -4.30 -18.93
CA GLU A 13 -3.58 -4.02 -20.06
C GLU A 13 -4.74 -5.04 -20.09
N PRO A 14 -6.01 -4.61 -20.31
CA PRO A 14 -7.15 -5.52 -20.28
C PRO A 14 -7.01 -6.68 -21.27
N GLY A 15 -7.23 -7.90 -20.79
CA GLY A 15 -7.12 -9.12 -21.60
C GLY A 15 -5.67 -9.55 -21.93
N LYS A 16 -4.65 -8.87 -21.39
CA LYS A 16 -3.24 -9.25 -21.55
C LYS A 16 -2.66 -9.86 -20.27
N TYR A 17 -1.50 -10.49 -20.43
CA TYR A 17 -0.75 -11.08 -19.33
C TYR A 17 -0.04 -10.02 -18.47
N ARG A 18 0.46 -10.46 -17.30
CA ARG A 18 1.15 -9.66 -16.26
C ARG A 18 2.22 -8.68 -16.75
N MET A 19 2.96 -9.03 -17.80
CA MET A 19 4.08 -8.21 -18.32
C MET A 19 3.60 -7.11 -19.28
N THR A 20 2.61 -6.34 -18.82
CA THR A 20 2.05 -5.16 -19.50
C THR A 20 1.83 -4.04 -18.48
N LEU A 21 1.72 -2.81 -18.97
CA LEU A 21 1.49 -1.64 -18.13
C LEU A 21 0.37 -0.80 -18.72
N ARG A 22 -0.50 -0.32 -17.83
CA ARG A 22 -1.40 0.79 -18.11
C ARG A 22 -1.49 1.71 -16.91
N ASP A 23 -1.94 2.92 -17.17
CA ASP A 23 -2.32 3.83 -16.11
C ASP A 23 -3.65 3.41 -15.49
N TRP A 24 -3.80 3.77 -14.22
CA TRP A 24 -4.99 3.60 -13.42
C TRP A 24 -5.08 4.76 -12.41
N ASP A 25 -6.25 4.96 -11.79
CA ASP A 25 -6.49 6.04 -10.84
C ASP A 25 -7.15 5.55 -9.53
N ALA A 26 -7.33 6.45 -8.56
CA ALA A 26 -7.91 6.08 -7.26
C ALA A 26 -9.36 5.57 -7.38
N ASP A 27 -10.07 5.96 -8.44
CA ASP A 27 -11.43 5.49 -8.72
C ASP A 27 -11.42 4.00 -9.07
N GLU A 28 -10.38 3.48 -9.72
CA GLU A 28 -10.21 2.03 -9.94
C GLU A 28 -9.93 1.25 -8.65
N ILE A 29 -9.06 1.77 -7.77
CA ILE A 29 -8.86 1.19 -6.42
C ILE A 29 -10.21 1.14 -5.69
N ARG A 30 -10.91 2.28 -5.64
CA ARG A 30 -12.21 2.41 -4.99
C ARG A 30 -13.21 1.38 -5.55
N LYS A 31 -13.33 1.26 -6.88
CA LYS A 31 -14.23 0.29 -7.54
C LYS A 31 -13.93 -1.14 -7.13
N ILE A 32 -12.67 -1.57 -7.21
CA ILE A 32 -12.26 -2.93 -6.86
C ILE A 32 -12.57 -3.21 -5.39
N PHE A 33 -12.04 -2.39 -4.47
CA PHE A 33 -12.23 -2.66 -3.04
C PHE A 33 -13.70 -2.52 -2.62
N SER A 34 -14.44 -1.54 -3.13
CA SER A 34 -15.88 -1.38 -2.81
C SER A 34 -16.70 -2.56 -3.33
N HIS A 35 -16.40 -3.04 -4.55
CA HIS A 35 -17.07 -4.21 -5.12
C HIS A 35 -16.89 -5.43 -4.22
N TRP A 36 -15.66 -5.77 -3.85
CA TRP A 36 -15.38 -6.96 -3.04
C TRP A 36 -15.83 -6.82 -1.58
N GLN A 37 -15.82 -5.61 -1.01
CA GLN A 37 -16.41 -5.37 0.31
C GLN A 37 -17.93 -5.59 0.33
N ARG A 38 -18.65 -5.09 -0.68
CA ARG A 38 -20.10 -5.30 -0.81
C ARG A 38 -20.45 -6.73 -1.18
N LEU A 39 -19.83 -7.27 -2.21
CA LEU A 39 -20.10 -8.63 -2.67
C LEU A 39 -19.95 -9.66 -1.56
N MET A 40 -18.87 -9.58 -0.75
CA MET A 40 -18.69 -10.54 0.34
C MET A 40 -19.70 -10.34 1.47
N ILE A 41 -20.05 -9.10 1.83
CA ILE A 41 -21.04 -8.86 2.89
C ILE A 41 -22.44 -9.30 2.43
N ASP A 42 -22.85 -8.94 1.21
CA ASP A 42 -24.18 -9.25 0.66
C ASP A 42 -24.39 -10.74 0.36
N LYS A 43 -23.31 -11.51 0.20
CA LYS A 43 -23.34 -12.94 -0.14
C LYS A 43 -22.87 -13.85 0.98
N ASP A 44 -22.74 -13.33 2.20
CA ASP A 44 -22.23 -14.09 3.37
C ASP A 44 -20.87 -14.76 3.07
N GLY A 45 -20.04 -14.04 2.31
CA GLY A 45 -18.68 -14.38 1.96
C GLY A 45 -17.66 -13.74 2.90
N TRP A 46 -16.38 -14.04 2.67
CA TRP A 46 -15.29 -13.53 3.51
C TRP A 46 -14.07 -13.13 2.69
N ASN A 47 -13.70 -11.84 2.78
CA ASN A 47 -12.54 -11.27 2.10
C ASN A 47 -11.22 -11.74 2.74
N SER A 48 -10.22 -12.00 1.90
CA SER A 48 -8.81 -11.92 2.29
C SER A 48 -8.26 -10.56 1.82
N LEU A 49 -7.73 -9.77 2.75
CA LEU A 49 -7.24 -8.43 2.48
C LEU A 49 -5.71 -8.47 2.37
N PHE A 50 -5.17 -8.19 1.20
CA PHE A 50 -3.73 -8.09 0.97
C PHE A 50 -3.45 -7.09 -0.16
N VAL A 51 -2.27 -6.47 -0.11
CA VAL A 51 -1.70 -5.64 -1.19
C VAL A 51 -0.25 -6.02 -1.50
N GLU A 52 0.33 -6.95 -0.74
CA GLU A 52 1.65 -7.51 -0.97
C GLU A 52 1.64 -9.01 -0.73
N ASN A 53 2.49 -9.71 -1.48
CA ASN A 53 2.91 -11.08 -1.24
C ASN A 53 4.24 -11.33 -1.99
N HIS A 54 4.78 -12.54 -1.86
CA HIS A 54 6.03 -12.95 -2.52
C HIS A 54 5.97 -13.01 -4.06
N ASP A 55 4.79 -12.84 -4.66
CA ASP A 55 4.58 -12.85 -6.10
C ASP A 55 4.22 -11.46 -6.64
N ASN A 56 4.18 -10.41 -5.83
CA ASN A 56 3.81 -9.07 -6.28
C ASN A 56 4.85 -8.03 -5.86
N PRO A 57 5.03 -6.95 -6.63
CA PRO A 57 5.90 -5.84 -6.25
C PRO A 57 5.41 -5.14 -4.97
N ARG A 58 6.25 -4.28 -4.39
CA ARG A 58 5.93 -3.56 -3.15
C ARG A 58 4.79 -2.58 -3.35
N SER A 59 3.87 -2.55 -2.38
CA SER A 59 2.62 -1.80 -2.48
C SER A 59 2.83 -0.29 -2.57
N VAL A 60 3.83 0.25 -1.86
CA VAL A 60 4.18 1.68 -1.91
C VAL A 60 4.63 2.13 -3.29
N SER A 61 5.45 1.30 -3.96
CA SER A 61 5.95 1.55 -5.32
C SER A 61 4.85 1.36 -6.36
N ARG A 62 3.92 0.45 -6.09
CA ARG A 62 2.88 0.07 -7.04
C ARG A 62 1.66 1.01 -7.01
N TYR A 63 1.11 1.23 -5.83
CA TYR A 63 -0.18 1.89 -5.62
C TYR A 63 -0.07 3.35 -5.18
N CYS A 64 1.13 3.83 -4.87
CA CYS A 64 1.36 5.17 -4.37
C CYS A 64 2.69 5.71 -4.93
N ASN A 65 3.45 6.45 -4.11
CA ASN A 65 4.76 6.98 -4.44
C ASN A 65 5.79 6.54 -3.38
N ASP A 66 6.89 5.95 -3.84
CA ASP A 66 7.97 5.39 -3.02
C ASP A 66 9.24 6.26 -3.01
N SER A 67 9.14 7.50 -3.50
CA SER A 67 10.18 8.51 -3.29
C SER A 67 10.44 8.73 -1.81
N ASP A 68 11.64 9.20 -1.47
CA ASP A 68 12.01 9.44 -0.08
C ASP A 68 11.09 10.45 0.62
N GLU A 69 10.47 11.36 -0.15
CA GLU A 69 9.50 12.34 0.33
C GLU A 69 8.16 11.69 0.73
N PHE A 70 7.62 10.78 -0.09
CA PHE A 70 6.25 10.29 0.08
C PHE A 70 6.15 8.85 0.61
N ARG A 71 7.22 8.07 0.57
CA ARG A 71 7.18 6.62 0.91
C ARG A 71 6.52 6.33 2.25
N GLU A 72 6.85 7.07 3.30
CA GLU A 72 6.23 6.85 4.61
C GLU A 72 4.74 7.18 4.63
N LEU A 73 4.35 8.30 3.99
CA LEU A 73 2.96 8.73 3.91
C LEU A 73 2.14 7.71 3.11
N SER A 74 2.65 7.28 1.95
CA SER A 74 2.12 6.20 1.12
C SER A 74 1.91 4.92 1.91
N ALA A 75 2.93 4.44 2.64
CA ALA A 75 2.85 3.21 3.42
C ALA A 75 1.79 3.30 4.52
N LYS A 76 1.71 4.45 5.21
CA LYS A 76 0.73 4.69 6.28
C LYS A 76 -0.69 4.86 5.73
N LEU A 77 -0.86 5.43 4.54
CA LEU A 77 -2.16 5.51 3.84
C LEU A 77 -2.67 4.11 3.50
N LEU A 78 -1.81 3.26 2.92
CA LEU A 78 -2.14 1.86 2.65
C LEU A 78 -2.42 1.08 3.94
N CYS A 79 -1.67 1.35 5.03
CA CYS A 79 -1.97 0.79 6.34
C CYS A 79 -3.38 1.17 6.82
N LEU A 80 -3.77 2.45 6.73
CA LEU A 80 -5.14 2.87 7.08
C LEU A 80 -6.15 2.08 6.28
N MET A 81 -6.04 2.08 4.94
CA MET A 81 -6.96 1.32 4.08
C MET A 81 -7.07 -0.15 4.52
N MET A 82 -5.95 -0.85 4.64
CA MET A 82 -5.95 -2.29 4.87
C MET A 82 -6.39 -2.68 6.27
N THR A 83 -6.11 -1.85 7.28
CA THR A 83 -6.50 -2.13 8.67
C THR A 83 -7.96 -1.80 8.95
N THR A 84 -8.68 -1.14 8.04
CA THR A 84 -10.08 -0.74 8.22
C THR A 84 -11.04 -1.29 7.16
N LEU A 85 -10.64 -2.30 6.37
CA LEU A 85 -11.53 -3.06 5.48
C LEU A 85 -12.00 -4.38 6.15
N ALA A 86 -13.17 -4.90 5.79
CA ALA A 86 -13.76 -6.13 6.33
C ALA A 86 -13.03 -7.37 5.79
N GLY A 87 -12.75 -8.36 6.64
CA GLY A 87 -12.11 -9.62 6.27
C GLY A 87 -10.82 -9.96 7.02
N THR A 88 -10.14 -11.02 6.59
CA THR A 88 -8.85 -11.44 7.17
C THR A 88 -7.71 -10.66 6.53
N LEU A 89 -7.01 -9.86 7.33
CA LEU A 89 -5.85 -9.05 6.90
C LEU A 89 -4.57 -9.89 6.84
N TYR A 90 -3.84 -9.76 5.73
CA TYR A 90 -2.50 -10.29 5.52
C TYR A 90 -1.52 -9.13 5.37
N VAL A 91 -0.43 -9.16 6.12
CA VAL A 91 0.70 -8.22 6.02
C VAL A 91 1.93 -9.03 5.62
N TYR A 92 2.58 -8.63 4.54
CA TYR A 92 3.75 -9.33 4.02
C TYR A 92 5.05 -8.73 4.59
N GLN A 93 6.09 -9.56 4.79
CA GLN A 93 7.35 -9.13 5.41
C GLN A 93 7.96 -7.91 4.70
N GLY A 94 8.16 -6.82 5.44
CA GLY A 94 8.69 -5.56 4.93
C GLY A 94 7.63 -4.53 4.54
N GLN A 95 6.35 -4.94 4.37
CA GLN A 95 5.24 -4.01 4.16
C GLN A 95 5.07 -3.09 5.38
N GLU A 96 5.25 -3.64 6.58
CA GLU A 96 5.22 -2.91 7.84
C GLU A 96 6.40 -1.94 8.03
N LEU A 97 7.44 -2.08 7.20
CA LEU A 97 8.58 -1.16 7.15
C LEU A 97 8.46 -0.15 6.00
N GLY A 98 7.46 -0.30 5.12
CA GLY A 98 7.37 0.49 3.90
C GLY A 98 8.51 0.20 2.92
N MET A 99 9.00 -1.05 2.86
CA MET A 99 9.99 -1.45 1.86
C MET A 99 9.46 -1.18 0.45
N ARG A 100 10.32 -0.64 -0.42
CA ARG A 100 10.00 -0.31 -1.81
C ARG A 100 10.61 -1.31 -2.79
N ASN A 101 10.22 -1.22 -4.06
CA ASN A 101 10.87 -1.94 -5.14
C ASN A 101 12.38 -1.68 -5.14
N VAL A 102 13.13 -2.57 -5.78
CA VAL A 102 14.57 -2.37 -5.97
C VAL A 102 14.77 -1.15 -6.88
N PRO A 103 15.88 -0.40 -6.75
CA PRO A 103 16.04 0.84 -7.50
C PRO A 103 16.22 0.57 -9.00
N PRO A 104 15.82 1.54 -9.87
CA PRO A 104 15.93 1.42 -11.33
C PRO A 104 17.38 1.26 -11.82
N GLU A 105 18.37 1.64 -11.02
CA GLU A 105 19.78 1.48 -11.35
C GLU A 105 20.26 0.02 -11.24
N TRP A 106 19.48 -0.88 -10.63
CA TRP A 106 19.83 -2.31 -10.60
C TRP A 106 19.77 -2.92 -11.99
N SER A 107 20.86 -3.60 -12.34
CA SER A 107 20.94 -4.38 -13.57
C SER A 107 19.94 -5.53 -13.56
N ALA A 108 19.46 -5.93 -14.75
CA ALA A 108 18.53 -7.05 -14.88
C ALA A 108 19.10 -8.38 -14.36
N GLU A 109 20.43 -8.51 -14.25
CA GLU A 109 21.14 -9.67 -13.72
C GLU A 109 21.06 -9.79 -12.19
N GLU A 110 20.66 -8.73 -11.49
CA GLU A 110 20.38 -8.79 -10.04
C GLU A 110 19.09 -9.57 -9.73
N TYR A 111 18.15 -9.63 -10.69
CA TYR A 111 16.92 -10.40 -10.57
C TYR A 111 17.24 -11.90 -10.60
N LYS A 112 16.73 -12.65 -9.62
CA LYS A 112 16.98 -14.08 -9.43
C LYS A 112 15.79 -14.94 -9.82
N ASP A 113 14.60 -14.35 -9.89
CA ASP A 113 13.41 -15.08 -10.26
C ASP A 113 13.44 -15.58 -11.70
N VAL A 114 12.95 -16.81 -11.89
CA VAL A 114 12.93 -17.46 -13.20
C VAL A 114 12.03 -16.73 -14.21
N GLU A 115 10.96 -16.08 -13.77
CA GLU A 115 10.09 -15.27 -14.65
C GLU A 115 10.85 -14.04 -15.17
N SER A 116 11.51 -13.31 -14.26
CA SER A 116 12.33 -12.14 -14.57
C SER A 116 13.48 -12.50 -15.53
N ILE A 117 14.22 -13.57 -15.24
CA ILE A 117 15.32 -14.05 -16.08
C ILE A 117 14.84 -14.46 -17.47
N ASN A 118 13.75 -15.23 -17.56
CA ASN A 118 13.23 -15.70 -18.84
C ASN A 118 12.65 -14.55 -19.66
N TYR A 119 11.96 -13.61 -19.03
CA TYR A 119 11.46 -12.41 -19.67
C TYR A 119 12.61 -11.57 -20.24
N TRP A 120 13.64 -11.29 -19.44
CA TRP A 120 14.79 -10.51 -19.88
C TRP A 120 15.51 -11.16 -21.06
N LYS A 121 15.79 -12.48 -20.99
CA LYS A 121 16.39 -13.24 -22.10
C LYS A 121 15.53 -13.18 -23.36
N LYS A 122 14.21 -13.36 -23.22
CA LYS A 122 13.27 -13.30 -24.34
C LYS A 122 13.31 -11.94 -25.03
N MET A 123 13.29 -10.85 -24.26
CA MET A 123 13.31 -9.49 -24.80
C MET A 123 14.64 -9.19 -25.52
N ASN A 124 15.78 -9.55 -24.93
CA ASN A 124 17.09 -9.40 -25.58
C ASN A 124 17.20 -10.21 -26.88
N ASN A 125 16.66 -11.42 -26.92
CA ASN A 125 16.70 -12.25 -28.13
C ASN A 125 15.79 -11.72 -29.25
N MET A 126 14.61 -11.20 -28.91
CA MET A 126 13.68 -10.65 -29.91
C MET A 126 14.12 -9.27 -30.41
N TYR A 127 14.85 -8.51 -29.59
CA TYR A 127 15.16 -7.10 -29.83
C TYR A 127 16.64 -6.75 -29.55
N PRO A 128 17.63 -7.49 -30.10
CA PRO A 128 19.02 -7.42 -29.67
C PRO A 128 19.73 -6.07 -29.87
N ASN A 129 19.19 -5.20 -30.73
CA ASN A 129 19.76 -3.87 -31.03
C ASN A 129 18.74 -2.74 -30.90
N ASP A 130 17.60 -3.00 -30.25
CA ASP A 130 16.53 -2.02 -30.09
C ASP A 130 16.51 -1.51 -28.65
N LYS A 131 17.29 -0.45 -28.42
CA LYS A 131 17.47 0.12 -27.09
C LYS A 131 16.15 0.52 -26.43
N GLU A 132 15.21 1.08 -27.19
CA GLU A 132 13.92 1.52 -26.67
C GLU A 132 13.13 0.34 -26.08
N LYS A 133 13.08 -0.79 -26.80
CA LYS A 133 12.38 -1.98 -26.31
C LYS A 133 13.08 -2.65 -25.14
N ILE A 134 14.41 -2.61 -25.09
CA ILE A 134 15.18 -3.16 -23.96
C ILE A 134 15.02 -2.30 -22.72
N ASP A 135 15.07 -0.97 -22.86
CA ASP A 135 14.81 -0.03 -21.76
C ASP A 135 13.37 -0.19 -21.25
N PHE A 136 12.39 -0.34 -22.15
CA PHE A 136 11.00 -0.61 -21.76
C PHE A 136 10.84 -1.97 -21.06
N ALA A 137 11.55 -3.01 -21.52
CA ALA A 137 11.56 -4.31 -20.85
C ALA A 137 12.13 -4.22 -19.43
N HIS A 138 13.21 -3.46 -19.25
CA HIS A 138 13.78 -3.20 -17.93
C HIS A 138 12.81 -2.41 -17.04
N HIS A 139 12.15 -1.40 -17.60
CA HIS A 139 11.08 -0.67 -16.91
C HIS A 139 9.93 -1.59 -16.48
N LEU A 140 9.50 -2.53 -17.33
CA LEU A 140 8.49 -3.53 -16.98
C LEU A 140 8.93 -4.41 -15.80
N LEU A 141 10.18 -4.88 -15.79
CA LEU A 141 10.73 -5.60 -14.65
C LEU A 141 10.68 -4.75 -13.38
N GLN A 142 11.12 -3.49 -13.44
CA GLN A 142 11.09 -2.53 -12.32
C GLN A 142 9.69 -2.26 -11.76
N ARG A 143 8.64 -2.47 -12.56
CA ARG A 143 7.25 -2.32 -12.12
C ARG A 143 6.63 -3.63 -11.64
N LYS A 144 7.00 -4.78 -12.22
CA LYS A 144 6.21 -6.03 -12.12
C LYS A 144 6.96 -7.21 -11.52
N ALA A 145 8.29 -7.16 -11.43
CA ALA A 145 9.08 -8.31 -11.02
C ALA A 145 8.74 -8.77 -9.61
N ARG A 146 8.72 -10.09 -9.42
CA ARG A 146 8.46 -10.72 -8.11
C ARG A 146 9.62 -10.53 -7.15
N ASP A 147 10.83 -10.36 -7.68
CA ASP A 147 12.06 -10.10 -6.94
C ASP A 147 11.95 -8.91 -5.97
N HIS A 148 11.14 -7.90 -6.29
CA HIS A 148 10.92 -6.73 -5.43
C HIS A 148 10.39 -7.08 -4.03
N SER A 149 9.62 -8.16 -3.90
CA SER A 149 9.13 -8.66 -2.61
C SER A 149 9.99 -9.77 -2.01
N ARG A 150 11.10 -10.13 -2.64
CA ARG A 150 11.97 -11.23 -2.23
C ARG A 150 13.36 -10.80 -1.79
N THR A 151 13.70 -9.51 -1.92
CA THR A 151 14.92 -8.98 -1.31
C THR A 151 14.96 -9.31 0.19
N PRO A 152 16.14 -9.58 0.76
CA PRO A 152 16.26 -9.84 2.17
C PRO A 152 15.64 -8.73 3.04
N VAL A 153 15.02 -9.13 4.16
CA VAL A 153 14.36 -8.19 5.09
C VAL A 153 15.41 -7.27 5.73
N GLN A 154 15.05 -5.99 5.86
CA GLN A 154 15.93 -4.95 6.37
C GLN A 154 15.80 -4.82 7.90
N TRP A 155 16.61 -5.57 8.65
CA TRP A 155 16.53 -5.60 10.12
C TRP A 155 17.26 -4.42 10.78
N THR A 156 18.48 -4.13 10.36
CA THR A 156 19.35 -3.09 10.92
C THR A 156 20.06 -2.31 9.81
N ALA A 157 20.86 -1.30 10.19
CA ALA A 157 21.74 -0.58 9.26
C ALA A 157 23.11 -1.26 9.03
N GLU A 158 23.35 -2.44 9.61
CA GLU A 158 24.62 -3.18 9.47
C GLU A 158 24.74 -3.87 8.10
N ALA A 159 25.87 -4.52 7.83
CA ALA A 159 26.08 -5.27 6.58
C ALA A 159 24.89 -6.20 6.28
N HIS A 160 24.49 -6.26 5.00
CA HIS A 160 23.32 -7.01 4.52
C HIS A 160 22.03 -6.72 5.32
N ALA A 161 21.90 -5.50 5.84
CA ALA A 161 20.80 -5.07 6.72
C ALA A 161 20.57 -5.97 7.95
N GLY A 162 21.61 -6.63 8.44
CA GLY A 162 21.50 -7.60 9.54
C GLY A 162 20.78 -8.90 9.17
N PHE A 163 20.50 -9.16 7.89
CA PHE A 163 19.86 -10.41 7.43
C PHE A 163 20.76 -11.63 7.59
N CYS A 164 22.05 -11.46 7.34
CA CYS A 164 23.07 -12.48 7.52
C CYS A 164 24.38 -11.82 7.97
N LYS A 165 25.36 -12.64 8.39
CA LYS A 165 26.67 -12.15 8.80
C LYS A 165 27.39 -11.46 7.63
N GLU A 166 28.26 -10.51 7.93
CA GLU A 166 28.99 -9.73 6.92
C GLU A 166 29.79 -10.60 5.93
N ASP A 167 30.37 -11.70 6.42
CA ASP A 167 31.15 -12.67 5.64
C ASP A 167 30.29 -13.64 4.79
N VAL A 168 28.97 -13.58 4.91
CA VAL A 168 28.03 -14.39 4.13
C VAL A 168 27.47 -13.55 2.98
N THR A 169 27.55 -14.06 1.76
CA THR A 169 26.84 -13.46 0.62
C THR A 169 25.37 -13.88 0.65
N PRO A 170 24.41 -12.95 0.80
CA PRO A 170 23.00 -13.30 0.74
C PRO A 170 22.64 -13.82 -0.66
N TRP A 171 21.65 -14.71 -0.74
CA TRP A 171 21.21 -15.33 -2.01
C TRP A 171 20.72 -14.30 -3.04
N MET A 172 20.26 -13.15 -2.56
CA MET A 172 19.89 -11.98 -3.34
C MET A 172 20.39 -10.73 -2.62
N ARG A 173 20.76 -9.71 -3.40
CA ARG A 173 21.18 -8.40 -2.88
C ARG A 173 20.08 -7.75 -2.03
N VAL A 174 20.48 -7.05 -0.97
CA VAL A 174 19.57 -6.26 -0.12
C VAL A 174 19.29 -4.91 -0.77
N ASN A 175 18.08 -4.36 -0.62
CA ASN A 175 17.75 -3.05 -1.17
C ASN A 175 18.67 -1.96 -0.59
N ASP A 176 19.13 -1.03 -1.41
CA ASP A 176 20.21 -0.10 -1.07
C ASP A 176 19.85 0.91 0.03
N ASP A 177 18.55 1.08 0.31
CA ASP A 177 18.04 2.00 1.34
C ASP A 177 18.03 1.43 2.77
N TYR A 178 18.52 0.22 2.99
CA TYR A 178 18.49 -0.45 4.29
C TYR A 178 19.18 0.33 5.41
N LYS A 179 20.13 1.21 5.08
CA LYS A 179 20.82 2.07 6.04
C LYS A 179 19.87 3.02 6.78
N THR A 180 18.79 3.45 6.14
CA THR A 180 17.79 4.37 6.71
C THR A 180 16.44 3.70 6.93
N VAL A 181 16.07 2.73 6.09
CA VAL A 181 14.83 1.96 6.22
C VAL A 181 15.14 0.60 6.78
N ASN A 182 14.99 0.43 8.09
CA ASN A 182 15.12 -0.88 8.71
C ASN A 182 14.29 -0.95 9.99
N ALA A 183 14.04 -2.19 10.45
CA ALA A 183 13.21 -2.45 11.60
C ALA A 183 13.74 -1.79 12.89
N GLU A 184 15.06 -1.80 13.10
CA GLU A 184 15.69 -1.18 14.27
C GLU A 184 15.48 0.34 14.30
N ALA A 185 15.81 1.04 13.22
CA ALA A 185 15.63 2.49 13.11
C ALA A 185 14.17 2.90 13.34
N GLN A 186 13.23 2.18 12.72
CA GLN A 186 11.80 2.47 12.87
C GLN A 186 11.26 2.09 14.26
N ARG A 187 11.78 1.05 14.90
CA ARG A 187 11.42 0.69 16.28
C ARG A 187 11.90 1.76 17.27
N ASN A 188 13.09 2.30 17.04
CA ASN A 188 13.76 3.25 17.94
C ASN A 188 13.36 4.71 17.69
N GLN A 189 12.53 4.99 16.68
CA GLN A 189 11.94 6.31 16.45
C GLN A 189 11.19 6.78 17.70
N ASN A 190 11.45 8.01 18.15
CA ASN A 190 10.93 8.58 19.38
C ASN A 190 10.42 10.03 19.24
N ASP A 191 10.29 10.53 18.01
CA ASP A 191 9.64 11.82 17.72
C ASP A 191 8.18 11.78 18.25
N PRO A 192 7.78 12.65 19.19
CA PRO A 192 6.43 12.63 19.76
C PRO A 192 5.35 13.02 18.74
N ASP A 193 5.71 13.72 17.67
CA ASP A 193 4.79 14.20 16.65
C ASP A 193 4.71 13.26 15.44
N LYS A 194 5.56 12.22 15.36
CA LYS A 194 5.64 11.30 14.23
C LYS A 194 5.76 9.85 14.66
N LEU A 195 5.01 8.98 13.98
CA LEU A 195 5.23 7.54 14.06
C LEU A 195 6.04 7.07 12.87
N SER A 196 6.96 6.13 13.07
CA SER A 196 7.51 5.35 11.94
C SER A 196 6.43 4.51 11.26
N VAL A 197 6.71 3.96 10.07
CA VAL A 197 5.76 3.08 9.38
C VAL A 197 5.43 1.85 10.24
N LEU A 198 6.45 1.26 10.87
CA LEU A 198 6.29 0.12 11.80
C LEU A 198 5.41 0.46 13.01
N GLN A 199 5.64 1.62 13.65
CA GLN A 199 4.82 2.07 14.77
C GLN A 199 3.38 2.36 14.33
N PHE A 200 3.21 2.93 13.15
CA PHE A 200 1.89 3.21 12.59
C PHE A 200 1.11 1.92 12.28
N TRP A 201 1.76 0.89 11.72
CA TRP A 201 1.17 -0.44 11.54
C TRP A 201 0.77 -1.09 12.86
N LYS A 202 1.64 -1.02 13.89
CA LYS A 202 1.30 -1.51 15.23
C LYS A 202 0.05 -0.84 15.78
N ARG A 203 -0.06 0.49 15.63
CA ARG A 203 -1.26 1.25 16.02
C ARG A 203 -2.49 0.85 15.20
N GLY A 204 -2.37 0.74 13.89
CA GLY A 204 -3.47 0.31 13.00
C GLY A 204 -4.00 -1.08 13.35
N LEU A 205 -3.11 -2.04 13.63
CA LEU A 205 -3.48 -3.38 14.06
C LEU A 205 -4.12 -3.40 15.46
N ALA A 206 -3.63 -2.58 16.38
CA ALA A 206 -4.25 -2.42 17.70
C ALA A 206 -5.68 -1.86 17.57
N ASN A 207 -5.86 -0.77 16.82
CA ASN A 207 -7.18 -0.18 16.54
C ASN A 207 -8.11 -1.16 15.84
N ARG A 208 -7.60 -1.94 14.86
CA ARG A 208 -8.37 -3.01 14.18
C ARG A 208 -8.88 -4.05 15.16
N LYS A 209 -8.06 -4.42 16.16
CA LYS A 209 -8.41 -5.42 17.17
C LYS A 209 -9.40 -4.86 18.20
N GLU A 210 -9.20 -3.61 18.61
CA GLU A 210 -10.06 -2.90 19.57
C GLU A 210 -11.47 -2.71 18.99
N HIS A 211 -11.57 -2.17 17.78
CA HIS A 211 -12.82 -1.92 17.08
C HIS A 211 -13.14 -3.03 16.06
N LYS A 212 -12.91 -4.30 16.43
CA LYS A 212 -13.09 -5.44 15.52
C LYS A 212 -14.52 -5.53 14.96
N ASP A 213 -15.52 -5.14 15.75
CA ASP A 213 -16.93 -5.20 15.36
C ASP A 213 -17.22 -4.23 14.20
N VAL A 214 -16.42 -3.15 14.07
CA VAL A 214 -16.44 -2.28 12.91
C VAL A 214 -15.44 -2.73 11.85
N PHE A 215 -14.16 -2.84 12.17
CA PHE A 215 -13.12 -2.99 11.14
C PHE A 215 -13.01 -4.40 10.58
N VAL A 216 -13.36 -5.44 11.35
CA VAL A 216 -13.34 -6.84 10.89
C VAL A 216 -14.71 -7.26 10.37
N TYR A 217 -15.78 -6.97 11.12
CA TYR A 217 -17.13 -7.51 10.87
C TYR A 217 -18.14 -6.48 10.35
N GLY A 218 -17.90 -5.19 10.55
CA GLY A 218 -18.89 -4.15 10.30
C GLY A 218 -19.23 -3.97 8.83
N ASP A 219 -20.33 -3.29 8.59
CA ASP A 219 -20.81 -2.92 7.27
C ASP A 219 -19.84 -1.93 6.57
N PHE A 220 -20.03 -1.73 5.27
CA PHE A 220 -19.20 -0.88 4.42
C PHE A 220 -20.06 -0.02 3.50
N GLN A 221 -19.80 1.29 3.47
CA GLN A 221 -20.48 2.23 2.57
C GLN A 221 -19.45 3.15 1.91
N VAL A 222 -19.41 3.16 0.58
CA VAL A 222 -18.63 4.17 -0.15
C VAL A 222 -19.30 5.54 -0.01
N LEU A 223 -18.52 6.59 0.24
CA LEU A 223 -19.04 7.93 0.51
C LEU A 223 -19.01 8.86 -0.72
N ASP A 224 -18.11 8.59 -1.65
CA ASP A 224 -18.03 9.28 -2.94
C ASP A 224 -17.73 8.25 -4.03
N GLU A 225 -18.61 8.14 -5.02
CA GLU A 225 -18.49 7.17 -6.10
C GLU A 225 -17.75 7.69 -7.33
N ASN A 226 -17.34 8.95 -7.37
CA ASN A 226 -16.82 9.56 -8.60
C ASN A 226 -15.48 10.28 -8.43
N ASP A 227 -14.96 10.43 -7.21
CA ASP A 227 -13.66 11.07 -6.98
C ASP A 227 -12.49 10.22 -7.55
N LYS A 228 -11.68 10.86 -8.40
CA LYS A 228 -10.54 10.27 -9.11
C LYS A 228 -9.26 10.18 -8.27
N LYS A 229 -9.23 10.83 -7.12
CA LYS A 229 -8.06 10.94 -6.23
C LYS A 229 -8.36 10.47 -4.80
N VAL A 230 -9.59 10.64 -4.32
CA VAL A 230 -9.98 10.31 -2.94
C VAL A 230 -10.78 9.02 -2.90
N PHE A 231 -10.32 8.04 -2.13
CA PHE A 231 -11.14 6.91 -1.72
C PHE A 231 -11.65 7.15 -0.31
N ALA A 232 -12.95 7.46 -0.21
CA ALA A 232 -13.62 7.68 1.07
C ALA A 232 -14.75 6.67 1.31
N TYR A 233 -14.81 6.14 2.53
CA TYR A 233 -15.82 5.17 2.92
C TYR A 233 -16.12 5.21 4.42
N LYS A 234 -17.31 4.75 4.79
CA LYS A 234 -17.77 4.55 6.15
C LYS A 234 -17.78 3.06 6.48
N ARG A 235 -17.36 2.71 7.69
CA ARG A 235 -17.52 1.39 8.31
C ARG A 235 -18.41 1.53 9.53
N ALA A 236 -19.35 0.62 9.73
CA ALA A 236 -20.28 0.71 10.85
C ALA A 236 -20.62 -0.67 11.43
N SER A 237 -20.76 -0.73 12.74
CA SER A 237 -21.43 -1.80 13.48
C SER A 237 -22.74 -1.25 14.05
N GLU A 238 -23.45 -2.04 14.86
CA GLU A 238 -24.65 -1.58 15.55
C GLU A 238 -24.38 -0.47 16.60
N THR A 239 -23.14 -0.35 17.09
CA THR A 239 -22.79 0.53 18.21
C THR A 239 -21.70 1.56 17.90
N GLU A 240 -20.93 1.37 16.83
CA GLU A 240 -19.81 2.23 16.48
C GLU A 240 -19.71 2.43 14.96
N ALA A 241 -19.28 3.62 14.54
CA ALA A 241 -19.02 3.91 13.14
C ALA A 241 -17.75 4.75 12.96
N PHE A 242 -17.07 4.54 11.84
CA PHE A 242 -15.86 5.25 11.44
C PHE A 242 -15.92 5.67 9.98
N VAL A 243 -15.28 6.79 9.67
CA VAL A 243 -15.09 7.29 8.31
C VAL A 243 -13.62 7.35 7.97
N LEU A 244 -13.31 6.95 6.75
CA LEU A 244 -12.00 7.09 6.15
C LEU A 244 -12.06 8.02 4.93
N ALA A 245 -11.03 8.84 4.80
CA ALA A 245 -10.76 9.64 3.60
C ALA A 245 -9.28 9.46 3.24
N LEU A 246 -9.01 8.92 2.04
CA LEU A 246 -7.68 8.53 1.60
C LEU A 246 -7.36 9.24 0.27
N ASN A 247 -6.46 10.21 0.26
CA ASN A 247 -5.98 10.86 -0.96
C ASN A 247 -4.88 9.99 -1.60
N PHE A 248 -5.17 9.29 -2.68
CA PHE A 248 -4.20 8.45 -3.41
C PHE A 248 -3.34 9.24 -4.41
N SER A 249 -3.33 10.57 -4.33
CA SER A 249 -2.57 11.42 -5.24
C SER A 249 -1.45 12.19 -4.55
N LYS A 250 -0.49 12.65 -5.36
CA LYS A 250 0.58 13.57 -4.93
C LYS A 250 0.14 15.04 -4.83
N ASP A 251 -1.13 15.32 -5.13
CA ASP A 251 -1.66 16.68 -5.16
C ASP A 251 -2.45 16.95 -3.88
N GLU A 252 -2.54 18.22 -3.48
CA GLU A 252 -3.55 18.63 -2.52
C GLU A 252 -4.94 18.53 -3.15
N VAL A 253 -5.90 17.98 -2.41
CA VAL A 253 -7.28 17.79 -2.86
C VAL A 253 -8.23 18.49 -1.91
N LYS A 254 -9.11 19.34 -2.44
CA LYS A 254 -10.27 19.84 -1.69
C LYS A 254 -11.35 18.78 -1.73
N TRP A 255 -11.65 18.18 -0.58
CA TRP A 255 -12.66 17.15 -0.44
C TRP A 255 -13.82 17.69 0.38
N GLU A 256 -15.03 17.65 -0.19
CA GLU A 256 -16.26 17.99 0.51
C GLU A 256 -16.69 16.79 1.36
N ILE A 257 -16.79 16.96 2.68
CA ILE A 257 -17.24 15.90 3.58
C ILE A 257 -18.72 15.60 3.28
N PRO A 258 -19.07 14.41 2.77
CA PRO A 258 -20.46 14.10 2.44
C PRO A 258 -21.31 14.06 3.72
N GLU A 259 -22.57 14.50 3.66
CA GLU A 259 -23.48 14.48 4.82
C GLU A 259 -23.61 13.07 5.43
N ALA A 260 -23.59 12.03 4.58
CA ALA A 260 -23.62 10.63 5.00
C ALA A 260 -22.42 10.22 5.88
N ALA A 261 -21.31 10.96 5.83
CA ALA A 261 -20.13 10.70 6.63
C ALA A 261 -20.36 10.98 8.12
N LYS A 262 -21.22 11.95 8.47
CA LYS A 262 -21.54 12.34 9.85
C LYS A 262 -20.33 12.33 10.80
N VAL A 263 -19.24 12.99 10.39
CA VAL A 263 -17.96 12.96 11.09
C VAL A 263 -18.11 13.62 12.48
N LYS A 264 -17.74 12.89 13.55
CA LYS A 264 -17.72 13.44 14.91
C LYS A 264 -16.37 14.02 15.28
N LYS A 265 -15.30 13.28 14.98
CA LYS A 265 -13.93 13.60 15.42
C LYS A 265 -12.90 12.81 14.64
N TRP A 266 -11.86 13.48 14.16
CA TRP A 266 -10.66 12.84 13.59
C TRP A 266 -9.82 12.22 14.71
N VAL A 267 -9.54 10.93 14.59
CA VAL A 267 -8.85 10.13 15.64
C VAL A 267 -7.46 9.65 15.21
N ALA A 268 -7.21 9.54 13.92
CA ALA A 268 -5.88 9.24 13.39
C ALA A 268 -5.69 9.84 11.99
N GLY A 269 -4.44 10.17 11.66
CA GLY A 269 -4.01 10.48 10.32
C GLY A 269 -2.53 10.14 10.14
N ASN A 270 -2.05 10.07 8.91
CA ASN A 270 -0.66 9.68 8.62
C ASN A 270 0.37 10.83 8.65
N TYR A 271 -0.08 12.07 8.80
CA TYR A 271 0.77 13.27 8.92
C TYR A 271 1.20 13.61 10.35
N THR A 272 0.58 13.01 11.37
CA THR A 272 0.87 13.27 12.79
C THR A 272 0.72 12.01 13.62
N ALA A 273 1.47 11.91 14.71
CA ALA A 273 1.24 10.90 15.74
C ALA A 273 -0.04 11.15 16.54
N GLY A 274 -0.52 12.39 16.61
CA GLY A 274 -1.72 12.79 17.36
C GLY A 274 -3.02 12.67 16.57
N GLN A 275 -4.02 13.43 17.04
CA GLN A 275 -5.30 13.60 16.36
C GLN A 275 -5.17 14.71 15.32
N PRO A 276 -5.59 14.50 14.06
CA PRO A 276 -5.61 15.55 13.05
C PRO A 276 -6.54 16.70 13.47
N ASP A 277 -6.07 17.94 13.34
CA ASP A 277 -6.89 19.13 13.52
C ASP A 277 -7.50 19.54 12.17
N LYS A 278 -8.71 19.04 11.89
CA LYS A 278 -9.49 19.39 10.70
C LYS A 278 -10.97 19.56 11.03
N PRO A 279 -11.71 20.39 10.26
CA PRO A 279 -13.16 20.49 10.37
C PRO A 279 -13.84 19.13 10.21
N THR A 280 -15.01 18.99 10.82
CA THR A 280 -15.86 17.78 10.76
C THR A 280 -17.02 17.91 9.79
N SER A 281 -17.13 19.05 9.09
CA SER A 281 -18.16 19.32 8.08
C SER A 281 -17.64 20.30 7.03
N GLY A 282 -18.27 20.32 5.86
CA GLY A 282 -17.89 21.18 4.74
C GLY A 282 -16.64 20.70 4.02
N THR A 283 -15.97 21.60 3.31
CA THR A 283 -14.76 21.29 2.55
C THR A 283 -13.52 21.26 3.44
N ILE A 284 -12.74 20.18 3.37
CA ILE A 284 -11.39 20.09 3.94
C ILE A 284 -10.34 19.93 2.85
N THR A 285 -9.10 20.32 3.14
CA THR A 285 -7.96 20.04 2.25
C THR A 285 -7.26 18.77 2.71
N LEU A 286 -7.15 17.78 1.83
CA LEU A 286 -6.33 16.59 1.99
C LEU A 286 -4.96 16.84 1.34
N LYS A 287 -3.89 16.70 2.13
CA LYS A 287 -2.50 16.81 1.65
C LYS A 287 -2.12 15.62 0.76
N PRO A 288 -1.01 15.68 0.01
CA PRO A 288 -0.51 14.57 -0.80
C PRO A 288 -0.42 13.27 0.01
N TYR A 289 -1.03 12.19 -0.46
CA TYR A 289 -1.07 10.91 0.26
C TYR A 289 -1.64 11.00 1.69
N GLU A 290 -2.44 12.01 2.04
CA GLU A 290 -3.06 12.11 3.37
C GLU A 290 -4.18 11.08 3.51
N GLY A 291 -4.08 10.29 4.58
CA GLY A 291 -5.15 9.41 5.03
C GLY A 291 -5.65 9.86 6.39
N LEU A 292 -6.96 9.96 6.55
CA LEU A 292 -7.63 10.34 7.79
C LEU A 292 -8.63 9.27 8.22
N LEU A 293 -8.73 9.08 9.53
CA LEU A 293 -9.71 8.22 10.19
C LEU A 293 -10.47 9.06 11.23
N ALA A 294 -11.80 9.01 11.17
CA ALA A 294 -12.67 9.67 12.14
C ALA A 294 -13.68 8.71 12.74
N THR A 295 -14.10 8.97 13.97
CA THR A 295 -15.36 8.43 14.50
C THR A 295 -16.54 9.13 13.82
N SER A 296 -17.62 8.39 13.61
CA SER A 296 -18.84 8.85 12.92
C SER A 296 -20.08 8.53 13.74
N GLU A 297 -21.18 9.22 13.48
CA GLU A 297 -22.51 8.78 13.92
C GLU A 297 -22.94 7.55 13.15
N ILE A 298 -23.70 6.67 13.79
CA ILE A 298 -24.30 5.50 13.15
C ILE A 298 -25.28 5.95 12.06
#